data_AF-A0A6N9PZD0-F1
#
_entry.id   AF-A0A6N9PZD0-F1
#
_cell.length_a   1.000
_cell.length_b   1.000
_cell.length_c   1.000
_cell.angle_alpha   90.00
_cell.angle_beta   90.00
_cell.angle_gamma   90.00
#
_symmetry.space_group_name_H-M   'P 1'
#
loop_
_entity.id
_entity.type
_entity.pdbx_description
1 polymer ?
#
loop_
_entity_poly.entity_id
_entity_poly.type
_entity_poly.pdbx_seq_one_letter_code
_entity_poly.pdbx_strand_id
1 'polypeptide(L)' 'MKLLSDEKLLKTYALSLKLKLDKDFIQLLLEECMNRGLKIKDEDDNNEIKESGILYSIECA' A
#
# COMPACT_ATOMS: atom_id res chain seq x y z
N MET A 1 -2.14 13.29 2.63
CA MET A 1 -2.81 12.90 3.90
C MET A 1 -1.90 13.13 5.12
N LYS A 2 -1.63 14.38 5.52
CA LYS A 2 -0.55 14.71 6.48
C LYS A 2 -0.69 14.18 7.93
N LEU A 3 -1.86 13.66 8.31
CA LEU A 3 -2.14 13.14 9.67
C LEU A 3 -1.92 11.63 9.82
N LEU A 4 -1.81 10.88 8.72
CA LEU A 4 -1.57 9.44 8.79
C LEU A 4 -0.08 9.17 8.97
N SER A 5 0.29 8.29 9.91
CA SER A 5 1.65 7.74 9.95
C SER A 5 1.89 6.82 8.75
N ASP A 6 3.16 6.62 8.39
CA ASP A 6 3.52 5.79 7.23
C ASP A 6 3.02 4.36 7.36
N GLU A 7 3.10 3.78 8.56
CA GLU A 7 2.55 2.46 8.87
C GLU A 7 1.03 2.41 8.60
N LYS A 8 0.29 3.44 9.02
CA LYS A 8 -1.16 3.50 8.79
C LYS A 8 -1.47 3.69 7.31
N LEU A 9 -0.69 4.49 6.60
CA LEU A 9 -0.85 4.71 5.16
C LEU A 9 -0.67 3.40 4.37
N LEU A 10 0.38 2.65 4.66
CA LEU A 10 0.63 1.35 4.03
C LEU A 10 -0.46 0.33 4.34
N LYS A 11 -0.92 0.26 5.60
CA LYS A 11 -2.06 -0.59 5.99
C LYS A 11 -3.34 -0.20 5.27
N THR A 12 -3.63 1.10 5.16
CA THR A 12 -4.81 1.60 4.46
C THR A 12 -4.75 1.27 2.97
N TYR A 13 -3.59 1.44 2.32
CA TYR A 13 -3.38 1.03 0.93
C TYR A 13 -3.63 -0.47 0.74
N ALA A 14 -3.01 -1.31 1.57
CA ALA A 14 -3.18 -2.76 1.54
C ALA A 14 -4.63 -3.21 1.69
N LEU A 15 -5.36 -2.62 2.65
CA LEU A 15 -6.77 -2.91 2.88
C LEU A 15 -7.64 -2.45 1.73
N SER A 16 -7.34 -1.30 1.12
CA SER A 16 -8.10 -0.75 0.00
C SER A 16 -8.03 -1.64 -1.23
N LEU A 17 -6.84 -2.21 -1.51
CA LEU A 17 -6.65 -3.24 -2.53
C LEU A 17 -7.47 -4.50 -2.22
N LYS A 18 -7.34 -5.04 -1.00
CA LYS A 18 -8.05 -6.26 -0.56
C LYS A 18 -9.57 -6.14 -0.64
N LEU A 19 -10.09 -4.97 -0.26
CA LEU A 19 -11.52 -4.67 -0.27
C LEU A 19 -12.02 -4.23 -1.65
N LYS A 20 -11.14 -4.12 -2.65
CA LYS A 20 -11.45 -3.64 -4.00
C LYS A 20 -12.20 -2.31 -3.96
N LEU A 21 -11.69 -1.38 -3.16
CA LEU A 21 -12.24 -0.03 -3.07
C LEU A 21 -12.07 0.71 -4.41
N ASP A 22 -12.67 1.88 -4.46
CA ASP A 22 -12.59 2.76 -5.61
C ASP A 22 -11.14 2.97 -6.09
N LYS A 23 -10.94 2.92 -7.40
CA LYS A 23 -9.61 2.98 -8.02
C LYS A 23 -8.95 4.33 -7.82
N ASP A 24 -9.72 5.42 -7.86
CA ASP A 24 -9.19 6.76 -7.67
C ASP A 24 -8.73 6.93 -6.21
N PHE A 25 -9.47 6.36 -5.26
CA PHE A 25 -9.03 6.31 -3.86
C PHE A 25 -7.72 5.54 -3.67
N ILE A 26 -7.58 4.38 -4.29
CA ILE A 26 -6.34 3.57 -4.22
C ILE A 26 -5.18 4.34 -4.85
N GLN A 27 -5.41 5.01 -5.99
CA GLN A 27 -4.41 5.84 -6.67
C GLN A 27 -3.93 6.99 -5.77
N LEU A 28 -4.84 7.67 -5.07
CA LEU A 28 -4.48 8.73 -4.12
C LEU A 28 -3.59 8.23 -2.97
N LEU A 29 -3.82 7.01 -2.49
CA LEU A 29 -2.99 6.40 -1.45
C LEU A 29 -1.60 6.04 -1.99
N LEU A 30 -1.53 5.51 -3.22
CA LEU A 30 -0.28 5.19 -3.89
C LEU A 30 0.59 6.45 -4.10
N GLU A 31 -0.01 7.53 -4.58
CA GLU A 31 0.68 8.81 -4.77
C GLU A 31 1.23 9.37 -3.46
N GLU A 32 0.46 9.29 -2.37
CA GLU A 32 0.94 9.72 -1.06
C GLU A 32 2.10 8.84 -0.58
N CYS A 33 2.07 7.52 -0.80
CA CYS A 33 3.17 6.62 -0.48
C CYS A 33 4.45 6.99 -1.25
N MET A 34 4.33 7.23 -2.56
CA MET A 34 5.45 7.66 -3.41
C MET A 34 6.02 9.01 -2.97
N ASN A 35 5.16 9.98 -2.65
CA ASN A 35 5.55 11.31 -2.17
C ASN A 35 6.34 11.25 -0.85
N ARG A 36 6.14 10.21 -0.05
CA ARG A 36 6.88 9.97 1.20
C ARG A 36 8.10 9.06 1.04
N GLY A 37 8.36 8.59 -0.18
CA GLY A 37 9.46 7.65 -0.46
C GLY A 37 9.22 6.24 0.08
N LEU A 38 7.96 5.85 0.34
CA LEU A 38 7.63 4.52 0.83
C LEU A 38 7.74 3.51 -0.32
N LYS A 39 8.55 2.46 -0.11
CA LYS A 39 8.69 1.37 -1.08
C LYS A 39 7.50 0.41 -0.93
N ILE A 40 6.59 0.46 -1.89
CA ILE A 40 5.55 -0.56 -2.05
C ILE A 40 6.13 -1.64 -2.96
N LYS A 41 6.26 -2.86 -2.46
CA LYS A 41 6.53 -4.03 -3.30
C LYS A 41 5.18 -4.57 -3.76
N ASP A 42 4.86 -4.33 -5.02
CA ASP A 42 3.77 -5.06 -5.68
C ASP A 42 4.28 -6.49 -5.94
N GLU A 43 3.85 -7.44 -5.11
CA GLU A 43 3.96 -8.88 -5.42
C GLU A 43 2.81 -9.33 -6.35
N ASP A 44 2.34 -8.45 -7.23
CA ASP A 44 1.33 -8.80 -8.23
C ASP A 44 2.01 -9.13 -9.56
N ASP A 45 2.63 -10.32 -9.59
CA ASP A 45 2.85 -11.05 -10.83
C ASP A 45 2.24 -12.45 -10.79
N ASN A 46 1.35 -12.76 -9.83
CA ASN A 46 0.62 -14.02 -9.85
C ASN A 46 -0.82 -13.89 -9.35
N ASN A 47 -1.71 -13.98 -10.33
CA ASN A 47 -3.14 -14.17 -10.29
C ASN A 47 -3.56 -15.50 -9.58
N GLU A 48 -3.12 -15.73 -8.35
CA GLU A 48 -3.63 -16.80 -7.50
C GLU A 48 -3.75 -16.29 -6.07
N ILE A 49 -4.98 -16.30 -5.56
CA ILE A 49 -5.31 -16.11 -4.15
C ILE A 49 -4.53 -17.16 -3.35
N LYS A 50 -3.38 -16.78 -2.80
CA LYS A 50 -2.74 -17.51 -1.71
C LYS A 50 -2.48 -16.51 -0.60
N GLU A 51 -3.01 -16.85 0.57
CA GLU A 51 -2.72 -16.20 1.84
C GLU A 51 -1.21 -15.93 1.93
N SER A 52 -0.78 -14.70 1.70
CA SER A 52 0.61 -14.33 1.95
C SER A 52 0.66 -12.89 2.41
N GLY A 53 1.26 -12.74 3.59
CA GLY A 53 1.38 -11.50 4.32
C GLY A 53 2.17 -10.50 3.50
N ILE A 54 1.55 -9.38 3.19
CA ILE A 54 2.24 -8.25 2.60
C ILE A 54 3.21 -7.71 3.67
N LEU A 55 4.49 -8.01 3.51
CA LEU A 55 5.55 -7.54 4.39
C LEU A 55 6.07 -6.21 3.86
N TYR A 56 5.52 -5.11 4.37
CA TYR A 56 6.06 -3.78 4.10
C TYR A 56 7.28 -3.53 4.98
N SER A 57 8.47 -3.41 4.36
CA SER A 57 9.70 -3.05 5.07
C SER A 57 9.87 -1.54 5.03
N ILE A 58 9.85 -0.89 6.20
CA ILE A 58 10.28 0.51 6.33
C ILE A 58 11.81 0.48 6.41
N GLU A 59 12.47 0.73 5.29
CA GLU A 59 13.91 1.07 5.30
C GLU A 59 14.03 2.59 5.48
N CYS A 60 14.41 3.01 6.69
CA CYS A 60 14.87 4.38 6.90
C CYS A 60 16.26 4.54 6.28
N ALA A 61 16.44 5.56 5.43
CA ALA A 61 17.74 5.98 4.92
C ALA A 61 18.56 6.72 5.99
#